data_AF-A0A1Q8A969-F1
#
_entry.id   AF-A0A1Q8A969-F1
#
_cell.length_a   1.000
_cell.length_b   1.000
_cell.length_c   1.000
_cell.angle_alpha   90.00
_cell.angle_beta   90.00
_cell.angle_gamma   90.00
#
_symmetry.space_group_name_H-M   'P 1'
#
loop_
_entity.id
_entity.type
_entity.pdbx_description
1 polymer ?
#
loop_
_entity_poly.entity_id
_entity_poly.type
_entity_poly.pdbx_seq_one_letter_code
_entity_poly.pdbx_strand_id
1 'polypeptide(L)'
;MWDVNSGKPVRCKYKPEQEDRIKSLLRASVVVSGMIHANSAGSPIFIDVEEIDAQDKKRLLPTIGQMSGLVEDFTEGKTLRKYLEDLDE
;
A
#
# COMPACT_ATOMS: atom_id res chain seq x y z
N MET A 1 -5.93 18.57 -2.49
CA MET A 1 -5.84 17.14 -2.82
C MET A 1 -7.24 16.56 -2.84
N TRP A 2 -7.51 15.52 -3.63
CA TRP A 2 -8.82 14.85 -3.64
C TRP A 2 -8.78 13.66 -2.68
N ASP A 3 -9.64 13.64 -1.66
CA ASP A 3 -9.82 12.46 -0.83
C ASP A 3 -10.78 11.48 -1.53
N VAL A 4 -10.28 10.28 -1.81
CA VAL A 4 -11.01 9.21 -2.48
C VAL A 4 -12.13 8.66 -1.60
N ASN A 5 -11.94 8.66 -0.28
CA ASN A 5 -12.92 8.09 0.66
C ASN A 5 -14.11 9.04 0.87
N SER A 6 -13.84 10.33 1.09
CA SER A 6 -14.90 11.31 1.30
C SER A 6 -15.49 11.87 0.00
N GLY A 7 -14.81 11.70 -1.14
CA GLY A 7 -15.18 12.31 -2.42
C GLY A 7 -15.16 13.84 -2.37
N LYS A 8 -14.28 14.43 -1.57
CA LYS A 8 -14.20 15.89 -1.35
C LYS A 8 -12.76 16.39 -1.47
N PRO A 9 -12.57 17.65 -1.86
CA PRO A 9 -11.25 18.25 -1.85
C PRO A 9 -10.81 18.58 -0.42
N VAL A 10 -9.62 18.14 -0.05
CA VAL A 10 -8.94 18.44 1.22
C VAL A 10 -7.79 19.40 0.96
N ARG A 11 -7.66 20.43 1.81
CA ARG A 11 -6.54 21.39 1.74
C ARG A 11 -5.32 20.81 2.47
N CYS A 12 -4.16 20.81 1.82
CA CYS A 12 -2.92 20.32 2.43
C CYS A 12 -1.99 21.51 2.63
N LYS A 13 -1.58 21.75 3.87
CA LYS A 13 -0.60 22.77 4.21
C LYS A 13 0.74 22.09 4.42
N TYR A 14 1.73 22.50 3.66
CA TYR A 14 3.07 21.92 3.67
C TYR A 14 4.11 23.01 3.92
N LYS A 15 5.32 22.60 4.33
CA LYS A 15 6.44 23.52 4.52
C LYS A 15 7.10 23.83 3.18
N PRO A 16 7.74 25.01 3.02
CA PRO A 16 8.44 25.38 1.79
C PRO A 16 9.50 24.34 1.38
N GLU A 17 10.16 23.68 2.33
CA GLU A 17 11.15 22.63 2.05
C GLU A 17 10.59 21.43 1.27
N GLN A 18 9.28 21.19 1.35
CA GLN A 18 8.60 20.07 0.69
C GLN A 18 8.04 20.43 -0.70
N GLU A 19 8.20 21.69 -1.13
CA GLU A 19 7.59 22.19 -2.35
C GLU A 19 8.07 21.43 -3.60
N ASP A 20 9.36 21.15 -3.70
CA ASP A 20 9.93 20.42 -4.84
C ASP A 20 9.43 18.97 -4.92
N ARG A 21 9.32 18.31 -3.76
CA ARG A 21 8.74 16.96 -3.67
C ARG A 21 7.28 16.97 -4.12
N ILE A 22 6.49 17.94 -3.65
CA ILE A 22 5.07 18.06 -4.03
C ILE A 22 4.92 18.34 -5.52
N LYS A 23 5.75 19.21 -6.09
CA LYS A 23 5.78 19.47 -7.54
C LYS A 23 6.03 18.19 -8.33
N SER A 24 6.97 17.35 -7.88
CA SER A 24 7.26 16.07 -8.54
C SER A 24 6.11 15.07 -8.48
N LEU A 25 5.20 15.21 -7.50
CA LEU A 25 4.08 14.30 -7.26
C LEU A 25 2.74 14.85 -7.79
N LEU A 26 2.74 15.96 -8.54
CA LEU A 26 1.53 16.47 -9.17
C LEU A 26 0.95 15.45 -10.15
N ARG A 27 -0.39 15.29 -10.11
CA ARG A 27 -1.16 14.29 -10.89
C ARG A 27 -0.87 12.82 -10.54
N ALA A 28 -0.03 12.54 -9.55
CA ALA A 28 0.15 11.19 -9.01
C ALA A 28 -0.87 10.92 -7.88
N SER A 29 -1.15 9.63 -7.65
CA SER A 29 -1.77 9.19 -6.40
C SER A 29 -0.73 9.25 -5.30
N VAL A 30 -1.09 9.81 -4.16
CA VAL A 30 -0.17 10.06 -3.05
C VAL A 30 -0.80 9.68 -1.73
N VAL A 31 0.04 9.28 -0.79
CA VAL A 31 -0.31 9.12 0.62
C VAL A 31 0.26 10.31 1.37
N VAL A 32 -0.56 10.93 2.21
CA VAL A 32 -0.17 12.07 3.03
C VAL A 32 -0.36 11.68 4.49
N SER A 33 0.69 11.87 5.28
CA SER A 33 0.69 11.68 6.72
C SER A 33 0.87 13.03 7.43
N GLY A 34 0.19 13.20 8.55
CA GLY A 34 0.26 14.40 9.36
C GLY A 34 -0.99 14.65 10.18
N MET A 35 -1.15 15.89 10.64
CA MET A 35 -2.24 16.28 11.53
C MET A 35 -3.50 16.64 10.75
N ILE A 36 -4.58 15.91 11.00
CA ILE A 36 -5.88 16.10 10.32
C ILE A 36 -6.75 17.03 11.15
N HIS A 37 -7.29 18.06 10.52
CA HIS A 37 -8.29 18.95 11.09
C HIS A 37 -9.64 18.69 10.43
N ALA A 38 -10.55 18.12 11.21
CA ALA A 38 -11.87 17.70 10.76
C ALA A 38 -12.97 18.69 11.17
N ASN A 39 -14.08 18.68 10.43
CA ASN A 39 -15.29 19.39 10.83
C ASN A 39 -16.03 18.66 11.97
N SER A 40 -17.12 19.25 12.46
CA SER A 40 -17.98 18.65 13.49
C SER A 40 -18.61 17.31 13.08
N ALA A 41 -18.63 16.99 11.78
CA ALA A 41 -19.08 15.71 11.23
C ALA A 41 -17.93 14.72 11.00
N GLY A 42 -16.71 15.01 11.48
CA GLY A 42 -15.55 14.15 11.36
C GLY A 42 -14.93 14.10 9.95
N SER A 43 -15.40 14.90 9.00
CA SER A 43 -14.80 14.97 7.66
C SER A 43 -13.55 15.86 7.65
N PRO A 44 -12.44 15.43 7.03
CA PRO A 44 -11.22 16.22 6.95
C PRO A 44 -11.44 17.49 6.12
N ILE A 45 -11.09 18.65 6.68
CA ILE A 45 -11.13 19.94 5.97
C ILE A 45 -9.74 20.29 5.46
N PHE A 46 -8.74 20.18 6.34
CA PHE A 46 -7.36 20.42 6.00
C PHE A 46 -6.40 19.52 6.78
N ILE A 47 -5.21 19.33 6.24
CA ILE A 47 -4.13 18.50 6.80
C ILE A 47 -2.86 19.33 6.85
N ASP A 48 -2.23 19.38 8.02
CA ASP A 48 -0.85 19.84 8.16
C ASP A 48 0.06 18.65 7.81
N VAL A 49 0.72 18.76 6.65
CA VAL A 49 1.51 17.69 6.05
C VAL A 49 2.85 17.57 6.79
N GLU A 50 3.11 16.38 7.32
CA GLU A 50 4.42 16.02 7.85
C GLU A 50 5.23 15.28 6.80
N GLU A 51 4.60 14.34 6.08
CA GLU A 51 5.25 13.55 5.04
C GLU A 51 4.27 13.28 3.87
N ILE A 52 4.84 13.21 2.66
CA ILE A 52 4.10 12.96 1.42
C ILE A 52 4.88 12.02 0.52
N ASP A 53 4.24 10.91 0.17
CA ASP A 53 4.80 9.89 -0.70
C ASP A 53 3.90 9.54 -1.86
N ALA A 54 4.52 9.12 -2.95
CA ALA A 54 3.78 8.47 -4.02
C ALA A 54 3.09 7.25 -3.44
N GLN A 55 1.79 7.14 -3.69
CA GLN A 55 1.10 5.89 -3.45
C GLN A 55 1.62 4.92 -4.50
N ASP A 56 2.51 4.02 -4.09
CA ASP A 56 2.94 2.92 -4.94
C ASP A 56 1.68 2.25 -5.47
N LYS A 57 1.49 2.32 -6.79
CA LYS A 57 0.45 1.56 -7.48
C LYS A 57 0.66 0.13 -7.04
N LYS A 58 -0.24 -0.38 -6.18
CA LYS A 58 -0.26 -1.72 -5.58
C LYS A 58 1.03 -2.46 -5.90
N ARG A 59 1.98 -2.54 -4.95
CA ARG A 59 3.03 -3.58 -4.97
C ARG A 59 2.41 -4.78 -5.67
N LEU A 60 2.96 -5.13 -6.83
CA LEU A 60 2.52 -6.29 -7.60
C LEU A 60 2.86 -7.50 -6.74
N LEU A 61 2.06 -7.71 -5.69
CA LEU A 61 2.16 -8.88 -4.85
C LEU A 61 1.86 -10.04 -5.79
N PRO A 62 2.77 -11.02 -5.88
CA PRO A 62 2.56 -12.14 -6.77
C PRO A 62 1.21 -12.78 -6.41
N THR A 63 0.43 -13.09 -7.44
CA THR A 63 -0.82 -13.83 -7.23
C THR A 63 -0.51 -15.20 -6.61
N ILE A 64 -1.47 -15.85 -5.95
CA ILE A 64 -1.27 -17.20 -5.39
C ILE A 64 -0.74 -18.16 -6.45
N GLY A 65 -1.20 -18.05 -7.70
CA GLY A 65 -0.68 -18.83 -8.83
C GLY A 65 0.76 -18.50 -9.25
N GLN A 66 1.24 -17.28 -9.02
CA GLN A 66 2.65 -16.90 -9.20
C GLN A 66 3.53 -17.32 -8.01
N MET A 67 2.91 -17.57 -6.84
CA MET A 67 3.59 -18.14 -5.69
C MET A 67 3.68 -19.68 -5.77
N SER A 68 2.70 -20.35 -6.39
CA SER A 68 2.73 -21.78 -6.67
C SER A 68 3.74 -22.09 -7.78
N GLY A 69 4.95 -22.49 -7.38
CA GLY A 69 6.09 -22.69 -8.29
C GLY A 69 7.41 -22.15 -7.72
N LEU A 70 7.35 -21.36 -6.64
CA LEU A 70 8.53 -20.99 -5.85
C LEU A 70 8.97 -22.07 -4.86
N VAL A 71 8.08 -23.02 -4.56
CA VAL A 71 8.38 -24.18 -3.73
C VAL A 71 8.60 -25.34 -4.67
N GLU A 72 9.84 -25.84 -4.72
CA GLU A 72 10.16 -27.09 -5.40
C GLU A 72 9.25 -28.20 -4.86
N ASP A 73 8.72 -29.04 -5.77
CA ASP A 73 7.94 -30.20 -5.37
C ASP A 73 8.87 -31.25 -4.73
N PHE A 74 9.21 -31.01 -3.46
CA PHE A 74 10.01 -31.92 -2.64
C PHE A 74 9.29 -33.25 -2.38
N THR A 75 7.97 -33.30 -2.65
CA THR A 75 7.19 -34.53 -2.58
C THR A 75 7.29 -35.36 -3.85
N GLU A 76 7.96 -34.86 -4.91
CA GLU A 76 8.09 -35.53 -6.22
C GLU A 76 6.74 -36.03 -6.77
N GLY A 77 5.68 -35.26 -6.56
CA GLY A 77 4.31 -35.61 -6.96
C GLY A 77 3.62 -36.66 -6.08
N LYS A 78 4.22 -37.07 -4.96
CA LYS A 78 3.60 -37.93 -3.95
C LYS A 78 2.62 -37.12 -3.09
N THR A 79 1.60 -37.79 -2.57
CA THR A 79 0.77 -37.18 -1.53
C THR A 79 1.59 -37.00 -0.25
N LEU A 80 1.31 -35.95 0.54
CA LEU A 80 1.93 -35.70 1.84
C LEU A 80 1.99 -36.94 2.73
N ARG A 81 0.93 -37.74 2.73
CA ARG A 81 0.87 -38.99 3.48
C ARG A 81 1.93 -39.99 3.02
N LYS A 82 2.06 -40.20 1.71
CA LYS A 82 3.00 -41.17 1.14
C LYS A 82 4.46 -40.70 1.28
N TYR A 83 4.69 -39.40 1.15
CA TYR A 83 6.02 -38.82 1.42
C TYR A 83 6.47 -39.02 2.87
N LEU A 84 5.56 -38.90 3.84
CA LEU A 84 5.87 -39.15 5.25
C LEU A 84 6.09 -40.64 5.54
N GLU A 85 5.30 -41.53 4.92
CA GLU A 85 5.49 -42.97 5.03
C GLU A 85 6.88 -43.42 4.50
N ASP A 86 7.37 -42.80 3.41
CA ASP A 86 8.71 -43.09 2.84
C ASP A 86 9.89 -42.51 3.67
N LEU A 87 9.65 -41.55 4.56
CA LEU A 87 10.67 -40.97 5.46
C LEU A 87 10.84 -41.75 6.77
N ASP A 88 9.81 -42.52 7.15
CA ASP A 88 9.78 -43.31 8.39
C ASP A 88 10.31 -44.75 8.19
N GLU A 89 10.76 -45.12 6.97
CA GLU A 89 11.50 -46.36 6.64
C GLU A 89 13.03 -46.16 6.64
#